data_AF-A0A1Q3GX19-F1
#
_entry.id   AF-A0A1Q3GX19-F1
#
_cell.length_a   1.000
_cell.length_b   1.000
_cell.length_c   1.000
_cell.angle_alpha   90.00
_cell.angle_beta   90.00
_cell.angle_gamma   90.00
#
_symmetry.space_group_name_H-M   'P 1'
#
loop_
_entity.id
_entity.type
_entity.pdbx_description
1 polymer ?
#
loop_
_entity_poly.entity_id
_entity_poly.type
_entity_poly.pdbx_seq_one_letter_code
_entity_poly.pdbx_strand_id
1 'polypeptide(L)' 'MQDIKQNITLNITLEEANLLLEALGEMPFKRVFGLVGKIQNQAAPQVNGQNGQDNHQNVISQKQEEVNV' A
#
# COMPACT_ATOMS: atom_id res chain seq x y z
N MET A 1 23.06 -24.47 19.32
CA MET A 1 22.14 -23.36 19.64
C MET A 1 21.08 -23.33 18.56
N GLN A 2 19.79 -23.43 18.90
CA GLN A 2 18.72 -23.23 17.92
C GLN A 2 18.61 -21.74 17.60
N ASP A 3 18.77 -21.36 16.34
CA ASP A 3 18.50 -20.01 15.87
C ASP A 3 17.00 -19.72 16.03
N ILE A 4 16.66 -18.88 17.00
CA ILE A 4 15.29 -18.49 17.26
C ILE A 4 14.85 -17.50 16.16
N LYS A 5 14.05 -17.96 15.20
CA LYS A 5 13.47 -17.09 14.16
C LYS A 5 12.26 -16.35 14.74
N GLN A 6 12.46 -15.10 15.16
CA GLN A 6 11.39 -14.21 15.62
C GLN A 6 10.92 -13.31 14.49
N ASN A 7 9.60 -13.08 14.41
CA ASN A 7 9.02 -12.05 13.54
C ASN A 7 8.98 -10.72 14.30
N ILE A 8 9.25 -9.62 13.60
CA ILE A 8 9.14 -8.26 14.14
C ILE A 8 8.26 -7.41 13.21
N THR A 9 7.64 -6.38 13.77
CA THR A 9 6.89 -5.36 13.03
C THR A 9 7.75 -4.11 12.91
N LEU A 10 7.85 -3.54 11.71
CA LEU A 10 8.52 -2.26 11.47
C LEU A 10 7.47 -1.16 11.34
N ASN A 11 7.56 -0.13 12.18
CA ASN A 11 6.77 1.08 12.01
C ASN A 11 7.70 2.15 11.41
N ILE A 12 7.56 2.35 10.11
CA ILE A 12 8.38 3.25 9.30
C ILE A 12 7.45 3.98 8.32
N THR A 13 7.90 5.14 7.86
CA THR A 13 7.20 5.91 6.83
C THR A 13 7.30 5.23 5.45
N LEU A 14 6.45 5.66 4.52
CA LEU A 14 6.51 5.20 3.13
C LEU A 14 7.86 5.54 2.46
N GLU A 15 8.41 6.72 2.78
CA GLU A 15 9.71 7.16 2.26
C GLU A 15 10.85 6.24 2.75
N GLU A 16 10.88 5.94 4.05
CA GLU A 16 11.86 5.00 4.62
C GLU A 16 11.70 3.58 4.06
N ALA A 17 10.46 3.13 3.81
CA ALA A 17 10.21 1.85 3.17
C ALA A 17 10.75 1.81 1.74
N ASN A 18 10.57 2.88 0.96
CA ASN A 18 11.13 2.99 -0.39
C ASN A 18 12.66 3.01 -0.37
N LEU A 19 13.27 3.76 0.56
CA LEU A 19 14.73 3.78 0.74
C LEU A 19 15.29 2.41 1.07
N LEU A 20 14.61 1.65 1.94
CA LEU A 20 15.00 0.27 2.24
C LEU A 20 14.92 -0.61 1.00
N LEU A 21 13.83 -0.51 0.22
CA LEU A 21 13.67 -1.30 -1.01
C LEU A 21 14.74 -0.97 -2.06
N GLU A 22 15.12 0.31 -2.19
CA GLU A 22 16.21 0.76 -3.04
C GLU A 22 17.54 0.14 -2.61
N ALA A 23 17.88 0.23 -1.31
CA ALA A 23 19.09 -0.38 -0.75
C ALA A 23 19.10 -1.93 -0.91
N LEU A 24 17.94 -2.58 -0.85
CA LEU A 24 17.82 -4.02 -1.13
C LEU A 24 18.05 -4.34 -2.62
N GLY A 25 17.72 -3.42 -3.54
CA GLY A 25 17.92 -3.55 -4.98
C GLY A 25 19.40 -3.63 -5.39
N GLU A 26 20.29 -3.03 -4.59
CA GLU A 26 21.74 -3.08 -4.79
C GLU A 26 22.38 -4.44 -4.43
N MET A 27 21.60 -5.37 -3.85
CA MET A 27 22.07 -6.69 -3.45
C MET A 27 21.61 -7.81 -4.40
N PRO A 28 22.29 -8.97 -4.43
CA PRO A 28 21.88 -10.09 -5.27
C PRO A 28 20.43 -10.54 -4.96
N PHE A 29 19.57 -10.55 -5.98
CA PHE A 29 18.13 -10.84 -5.85
C PHE A 29 17.81 -12.09 -5.02
N LYS A 30 18.57 -13.18 -5.22
CA LYS A 30 18.43 -14.46 -4.49
C LYS A 30 18.50 -14.31 -2.97
N ARG A 31 19.14 -13.25 -2.46
CA ARG A 31 19.28 -12.97 -1.03
C ARG A 31 18.12 -12.13 -0.49
N VAL A 32 17.55 -11.25 -1.33
CA VAL A 32 16.63 -10.19 -0.88
C VAL A 32 15.17 -10.43 -1.25
N PHE A 33 14.86 -11.29 -2.23
CA PHE A 33 13.48 -11.48 -2.72
C PHE A 33 12.48 -11.78 -1.59
N GLY A 34 12.87 -12.63 -0.63
CA GLY A 34 12.02 -12.99 0.50
C GLY A 34 11.86 -11.85 1.51
N LEU A 35 12.83 -10.95 1.62
CA LEU A 35 12.74 -9.78 2.49
C LEU A 35 11.87 -8.68 1.85
N VAL A 36 12.05 -8.43 0.56
CA VAL A 36 11.21 -7.51 -0.23
C VAL A 36 9.74 -7.92 -0.14
N GLY A 37 9.42 -9.20 -0.34
CA GLY A 37 8.05 -9.69 -0.21
C GLY A 37 7.45 -9.49 1.18
N LYS A 38 8.25 -9.64 2.26
CA LYS A 38 7.79 -9.38 3.63
C LYS A 38 7.48 -7.89 3.87
N ILE A 39 8.32 -6.99 3.33
CA ILE A 39 8.10 -5.54 3.44
C ILE A 39 6.84 -5.14 2.68
N GLN A 40 6.69 -5.62 1.44
CA GLN A 40 5.50 -5.36 0.62
C GLN A 40 4.21 -5.86 1.28
N ASN A 41 4.22 -7.05 1.89
CA ASN A 41 3.06 -7.57 2.61
C ASN A 41 2.68 -6.73 3.84
N GLN A 42 3.65 -6.12 4.52
CA GLN A 42 3.39 -5.19 5.63
C GLN A 42 2.83 -3.84 5.12
N ALA A 43 3.27 -3.38 3.95
CA ALA A 43 2.88 -2.09 3.38
C ALA A 43 1.55 -2.13 2.59
N ALA A 44 1.22 -3.21 1.87
CA ALA A 44 0.09 -3.28 0.95
C ALA A 44 -1.26 -2.84 1.55
N PRO A 45 -1.63 -3.22 2.79
CA PRO A 45 -2.88 -2.76 3.42
C PRO A 45 -2.93 -1.25 3.68
N GLN A 46 -1.76 -0.60 3.81
CA GLN A 46 -1.63 0.82 4.18
C GLN A 46 -1.60 1.73 2.94
N VAL A 47 -1.13 1.21 1.81
CA VAL A 47 -1.01 1.97 0.55
C VAL A 47 -2.28 1.86 -0.31
N ASN A 48 -2.96 0.69 -0.31
CA ASN A 48 -4.16 0.47 -1.14
C ASN A 48 -5.39 1.29 -0.72
N GLY A 49 -5.39 1.91 0.47
CA GLY A 49 -6.47 2.79 0.94
C GLY A 49 -6.44 4.21 0.37
N GLN A 50 -5.35 4.63 -0.27
CA GLN A 50 -5.20 6.02 -0.76
C GLN A 50 -5.68 6.22 -2.21
N ASN A 51 -6.03 5.16 -2.95
CA ASN A 51 -6.41 5.23 -4.36
C ASN A 51 -7.90 4.93 -4.64
N GLY A 52 -8.77 4.91 -3.62
CA GLY A 52 -10.11 4.31 -3.71
C GLY A 52 -11.31 5.12 -3.23
N GLN A 53 -11.18 6.43 -2.98
CA GLN A 53 -12.33 7.29 -2.65
C GLN A 53 -12.35 8.57 -3.50
N ASP A 54 -12.35 8.40 -4.82
CA ASP A 54 -12.86 9.44 -5.72
C ASP A 54 -14.40 9.33 -5.79
N ASN A 55 -15.02 10.39 -5.28
CA ASN A 55 -16.45 10.62 -5.17
C ASN A 55 -17.17 10.56 -6.54
N HIS A 56 -17.92 9.49 -6.82
CA HIS A 56 -18.88 9.44 -7.93
C HIS A 56 -20.32 9.18 -7.46
N GLN A 57 -20.83 9.98 -6.52
CA GLN A 57 -22.23 9.86 -6.08
C GLN A 57 -22.99 11.19 -5.96
N ASN A 58 -22.70 12.21 -6.79
CA ASN A 58 -23.44 13.47 -6.74
C ASN A 58 -23.70 14.19 -8.08
N VAL A 59 -24.38 13.55 -9.06
CA VAL A 59 -24.82 14.27 -10.29
C VAL A 59 -26.21 13.85 -10.85
N ILE A 60 -27.00 13.01 -10.18
CA ILE A 60 -28.31 12.58 -10.71
C ILE A 60 -29.41 12.75 -9.67
N SER A 61 -29.88 14.00 -9.49
CA SER A 61 -31.18 14.28 -8.85
C SER A 61 -31.77 15.70 -9.07
N GLN A 62 -31.23 16.57 -9.94
CA GLN A 62 -31.70 17.97 -10.06
C GLN A 62 -32.30 18.38 -11.41
N LYS A 63 -32.79 17.46 -12.26
CA LYS A 63 -33.38 17.84 -13.56
C LYS A 63 -34.70 17.15 -13.91
N GLN A 64 -35.64 17.11 -12.97
CA GLN A 64 -37.02 16.65 -13.24
C GLN A 64 -38.03 17.51 -12.49
N GLU A 65 -38.15 18.80 -12.82
CA GLU A 65 -39.23 19.65 -12.31
C GLU A 65 -39.80 20.67 -13.32
N GLU A 66 -39.45 20.59 -14.61
CA GLU A 66 -39.89 21.59 -15.61
C GLU A 66 -40.85 21.07 -16.70
N VAL A 67 -41.41 19.86 -16.60
CA VAL A 67 -42.39 19.39 -17.60
C VAL A 67 -43.56 18.66 -16.94
N ASN A 68 -44.39 19.39 -16.20
CA ASN A 68 -45.82 19.08 -16.10
C ASN A 68 -46.62 20.32 -15.63
N VAL A 69 -46.90 21.24 -16.56
CA VAL A 69 -47.98 22.22 -16.46
C VAL A 69 -49.02 21.85 -17.49
#